data_AF-A0A4V1S7U6-F1
#
_entry.id   AF-A0A4V1S7U6-F1
#
_cell.length_a   1.000
_cell.length_b   1.000
_cell.length_c   1.000
_cell.angle_alpha   90.00
_cell.angle_beta   90.00
_cell.angle_gamma   90.00
#
_symmetry.space_group_name_H-M   'P 1'
#
loop_
_entity.id
_entity.type
_entity.pdbx_description
1 polymer ?
#
loop_
_entity_poly.entity_id
_entity_poly.type
_entity_poly.pdbx_seq_one_letter_code
_entity_poly.pdbx_strand_id
1 'polypeptide(L)'
;RIHEAKTAALLTASLRLGAMTANATPAKLEALTTFGYNLGLAFQVIDDILDVTQSTEVLGKTAGKDEAVEKSTYPAILGLPASRKEAAKLTKAAMDALKPFGKKAARLEEIAAYLLKREY
;
A
#
# COMPACT_ATOMS: atom_id res chain seq x y z
N ARG A 1 -5.70 -1.16 13.20
CA ARG A 1 -4.30 -1.61 13.47
C ARG A 1 -4.03 -3.10 13.20
N ILE A 2 -4.66 -4.09 13.87
CA ILE A 2 -4.35 -5.53 13.62
C ILE A 2 -4.73 -5.99 12.20
N HIS A 3 -5.81 -5.43 11.63
CA HIS A 3 -6.24 -5.81 10.28
C HIS A 3 -5.43 -5.15 9.16
N GLU A 4 -4.85 -3.97 9.34
CA GLU A 4 -4.03 -3.29 8.31
C GLU A 4 -2.65 -3.95 8.16
N ALA A 5 -2.07 -4.41 9.27
CA ALA A 5 -0.78 -5.11 9.27
C ALA A 5 -0.85 -6.45 8.53
N LYS A 6 -2.03 -7.08 8.42
CA LYS A 6 -2.17 -8.41 7.79
C LYS A 6 -1.84 -8.39 6.30
N THR A 7 -2.25 -7.34 5.58
CA THR A 7 -2.07 -7.24 4.13
C THR A 7 -0.60 -7.01 3.81
N ALA A 8 0.02 -6.04 4.47
CA ALA A 8 1.45 -5.78 4.33
C ALA A 8 2.29 -6.98 4.79
N ALA A 9 1.95 -7.62 5.91
CA ALA A 9 2.67 -8.79 6.40
C ALA A 9 2.56 -9.98 5.43
N LEU A 10 1.38 -10.25 4.87
CA LEU A 10 1.19 -11.36 3.94
C LEU A 10 1.94 -11.13 2.62
N LEU A 11 1.82 -9.93 2.02
CA LEU A 11 2.59 -9.57 0.82
C LEU A 11 4.09 -9.69 1.06
N THR A 12 4.56 -9.15 2.18
CA THR A 12 5.97 -9.22 2.58
C THR A 12 6.42 -10.67 2.76
N ALA A 13 5.62 -11.50 3.42
CA ALA A 13 5.92 -12.91 3.61
C ALA A 13 6.01 -13.66 2.27
N SER A 14 5.06 -13.46 1.36
CA SER A 14 5.08 -14.07 0.02
C SER A 14 6.35 -13.70 -0.77
N LEU A 15 6.74 -12.42 -0.74
CA LEU A 15 7.96 -11.95 -1.39
C LEU A 15 9.23 -12.56 -0.77
N ARG A 16 9.31 -12.58 0.56
CA ARG A 16 10.44 -13.18 1.30
C ARG A 16 10.56 -14.67 1.04
N LEU A 17 9.44 -15.41 1.02
CA LEU A 17 9.44 -16.84 0.72
C LEU A 17 10.01 -17.11 -0.68
N GLY A 18 9.56 -16.40 -1.70
CA GLY A 18 10.11 -16.54 -3.06
C GLY A 18 11.60 -16.19 -3.13
N ALA A 19 12.02 -15.15 -2.41
CA ALA A 19 13.43 -14.77 -2.33
C ALA A 19 14.30 -15.84 -1.66
N MET A 20 13.82 -16.44 -0.57
CA MET A 20 14.52 -17.50 0.16
C MET A 20 14.65 -18.77 -0.69
N THR A 21 13.58 -19.17 -1.40
CA THR A 21 13.64 -20.29 -2.35
C THR A 21 14.65 -20.05 -3.48
N ALA A 22 14.82 -18.79 -3.90
CA ALA A 22 15.80 -18.40 -4.93
C ALA A 22 17.22 -18.16 -4.38
N ASN A 23 17.49 -18.48 -3.10
CA ASN A 23 18.76 -18.20 -2.42
C ASN A 23 19.21 -16.73 -2.55
N ALA A 24 18.28 -15.80 -2.42
CA ALA A 24 18.57 -14.37 -2.47
C ALA A 24 19.58 -13.99 -1.38
N THR A 25 20.49 -13.07 -1.70
CA THR A 25 21.40 -12.50 -0.71
C THR A 25 20.63 -11.77 0.39
N PRO A 26 21.19 -11.60 1.60
CA PRO A 26 20.53 -10.85 2.68
C PRO A 26 20.07 -9.45 2.24
N ALA A 27 20.90 -8.75 1.45
CA ALA A 27 20.55 -7.43 0.91
C ALA A 27 19.33 -7.46 -0.02
N LYS A 28 19.19 -8.50 -0.87
CA LYS A 28 18.02 -8.67 -1.75
C LYS A 28 16.78 -9.06 -0.96
N LEU A 29 16.92 -9.92 0.05
CA LEU A 29 15.82 -10.28 0.94
C LEU A 29 15.30 -9.04 1.68
N GLU A 30 16.18 -8.18 2.17
CA GLU A 30 15.81 -6.94 2.85
C GLU A 30 15.15 -5.94 1.90
N ALA A 31 15.67 -5.80 0.68
CA ALA A 31 15.08 -4.98 -0.37
C ALA A 31 13.63 -5.42 -0.69
N LEU A 32 13.38 -6.73 -0.83
CA LEU A 32 12.03 -7.28 -1.04
C LEU A 32 11.13 -7.13 0.18
N THR A 33 11.70 -7.14 1.39
CA THR A 33 10.97 -6.90 2.63
C THR A 33 10.48 -5.45 2.70
N THR A 34 11.38 -4.51 2.41
CA THR A 34 11.07 -3.09 2.33
C THR A 34 10.04 -2.81 1.24
N PHE A 35 10.19 -3.43 0.07
CA PHE A 35 9.21 -3.34 -1.02
C PHE A 35 7.81 -3.83 -0.57
N GLY A 36 7.71 -5.05 -0.05
CA GLY A 36 6.43 -5.63 0.36
C GLY A 36 5.72 -4.84 1.46
N TYR A 37 6.49 -4.34 2.44
CA TYR A 37 5.97 -3.56 3.54
C TYR A 37 5.38 -2.23 3.05
N ASN A 38 6.15 -1.46 2.28
CA ASN A 38 5.71 -0.17 1.77
C ASN A 38 4.57 -0.31 0.76
N LEU A 39 4.59 -1.33 -0.10
CA LEU A 39 3.51 -1.63 -1.04
C LEU A 39 2.20 -1.93 -0.30
N GLY A 40 2.26 -2.79 0.73
CA GLY A 40 1.08 -3.15 1.51
C GLY A 40 0.49 -1.97 2.29
N LEU A 41 1.34 -1.09 2.84
CA LEU A 41 0.87 0.14 3.47
C LEU A 41 0.27 1.10 2.45
N ALA A 42 0.94 1.33 1.32
CA ALA A 42 0.43 2.21 0.26
C ALA A 42 -0.94 1.74 -0.23
N PHE A 43 -1.11 0.43 -0.42
CA PHE A 43 -2.38 -0.18 -0.78
C PHE A 43 -3.48 0.13 0.24
N GLN A 44 -3.20 0.01 1.54
CA GLN A 44 -4.19 0.33 2.58
C GLN A 44 -4.57 1.82 2.60
N VAL A 45 -3.59 2.72 2.46
CA VAL A 45 -3.88 4.16 2.41
C VAL A 45 -4.76 4.50 1.21
N ILE A 46 -4.51 3.88 0.06
CA ILE A 46 -5.31 4.07 -1.15
C ILE A 46 -6.72 3.50 -0.96
N ASP A 47 -6.86 2.31 -0.38
CA ASP A 47 -8.16 1.69 -0.05
C ASP A 47 -9.00 2.60 0.85
N ASP A 48 -8.40 3.14 1.93
CA ASP A 48 -9.06 4.09 2.83
C ASP A 48 -9.48 5.39 2.12
N ILE A 49 -8.67 5.89 1.19
CA ILE A 49 -8.99 7.07 0.37
C ILE A 49 -10.19 6.76 -0.54
N LEU A 50 -10.20 5.58 -1.18
CA LEU A 50 -11.28 5.15 -2.05
C LEU A 50 -12.60 5.02 -1.29
N ASP A 51 -12.58 4.36 -0.13
CA ASP A 51 -13.76 4.18 0.72
C ASP A 51 -14.42 5.52 1.08
N VAL A 52 -13.61 6.53 1.44
CA VAL A 52 -14.13 7.85 1.80
C VAL A 52 -14.64 8.61 0.59
N THR A 53 -13.88 8.62 -0.51
CA THR A 53 -14.20 9.42 -1.72
C THR A 53 -15.42 8.87 -2.46
N GLN A 54 -15.52 7.55 -2.64
CA GLN A 54 -16.69 6.91 -3.27
C GLN A 54 -17.95 7.09 -2.43
N SER A 55 -17.85 7.00 -1.09
CA SER A 55 -18.98 7.25 -0.21
C SER A 55 -19.52 8.67 -0.38
N THR A 56 -18.65 9.68 -0.47
CA THR A 56 -19.08 11.07 -0.71
C THR A 56 -19.76 11.29 -2.07
N GLU A 57 -19.30 10.62 -3.13
CA GLU A 57 -19.86 10.74 -4.47
C GLU A 57 -21.22 10.04 -4.60
N VAL A 58 -21.35 8.85 -4.00
CA VAL A 58 -22.59 8.05 -4.03
C VAL A 58 -23.68 8.66 -3.13
N LEU A 59 -23.31 9.31 -2.01
CA LEU A 59 -24.27 9.88 -1.06
C LEU A 59 -24.81 11.27 -1.42
N GLY A 60 -24.27 11.93 -2.45
CA GLY A 60 -24.90 13.09 -3.10
C GLY A 60 -25.16 14.37 -2.26
N LYS A 61 -24.98 14.41 -0.94
CA LYS A 61 -25.00 15.62 -0.10
C LYS A 61 -24.56 15.33 1.35
N THR A 62 -23.59 16.09 1.83
CA THR A 62 -23.11 16.17 3.23
C THR A 62 -22.79 14.82 3.88
N ALA A 63 -21.53 14.39 3.78
CA ALA A 63 -20.93 13.44 4.69
C ALA A 63 -20.97 14.05 6.11
N GLY A 64 -22.10 13.87 6.78
CA GLY A 64 -22.44 14.56 8.01
C GLY A 64 -23.60 13.87 8.67
N LYS A 65 -23.43 12.57 8.95
CA LYS A 65 -24.14 11.74 9.93
C LYS A 65 -23.69 10.30 9.73
N ASP A 66 -22.55 10.01 10.34
CA ASP A 66 -22.18 8.73 10.98
C ASP A 66 -20.66 8.75 11.20
N GLU A 67 -20.19 9.68 12.06
CA GLU A 67 -18.81 9.77 12.58
C GLU A 67 -18.46 8.62 13.55
N ALA A 68 -19.12 7.47 13.45
CA ALA A 68 -18.96 6.38 14.40
C ALA A 68 -18.90 5.02 13.70
N VAL A 69 -17.93 4.85 12.81
CA VAL A 69 -17.34 3.53 12.63
C VAL A 69 -15.93 3.62 13.20
N GLU A 70 -15.66 2.81 14.21
CA GLU A 70 -14.41 2.64 14.96
C GLU A 70 -13.18 2.21 14.10
N LYS A 71 -13.16 2.55 12.81
CA LYS A 71 -12.01 2.40 11.94
C LYS A 71 -11.28 3.73 11.87
N SER A 72 -10.18 3.85 12.60
CA SER A 72 -9.23 4.95 12.41
C SER A 72 -8.56 4.80 11.03
N THR A 73 -9.21 5.30 9.98
CA THR A 73 -8.69 5.31 8.61
C THR A 73 -7.70 6.46 8.40
N TYR A 74 -6.84 6.35 7.39
CA TYR A 74 -5.85 7.38 7.08
C TYR A 74 -6.49 8.77 6.83
N PRO A 75 -7.53 8.92 5.99
CA PRO A 75 -8.20 10.22 5.79
C PRO A 75 -8.84 10.78 7.06
N ALA A 76 -9.37 9.93 7.96
CA ALA A 76 -9.96 10.39 9.22
C ALA A 76 -8.90 10.95 10.18
N ILE A 77 -7.68 10.40 10.19
CA ILE A 77 -6.59 10.83 11.07
C ILE A 77 -5.79 12.01 10.49
N LEU A 78 -5.43 11.94 9.21
CA LEU A 78 -4.48 12.86 8.57
C LEU A 78 -5.15 13.90 7.67
N GLY A 79 -6.41 13.68 7.30
CA GLY A 79 -7.07 14.43 6.24
C GLY A 79 -6.70 13.92 4.84
N LEU A 80 -7.63 14.08 3.89
CA LEU A 80 -7.51 13.55 2.53
C LEU A 80 -6.23 14.01 1.79
N PRO A 81 -5.81 15.29 1.82
CA PRO A 81 -4.59 15.73 1.14
C PRO A 81 -3.32 15.07 1.70
N ALA A 82 -3.23 14.91 3.03
CA ALA A 82 -2.08 14.30 3.67
C ALA A 82 -2.04 12.78 3.41
N SER A 83 -3.19 12.11 3.41
CA SER A 83 -3.27 10.69 3.04
C SER A 83 -2.79 10.43 1.62
N ARG A 84 -3.16 11.29 0.64
CA ARG A 84 -2.64 11.19 -0.74
C ARG A 84 -1.12 11.34 -0.80
N LYS A 85 -0.56 12.27 -0.01
CA LYS A 85 0.89 12.47 0.09
C LYS A 85 1.59 11.25 0.70
N GLU A 86 1.01 10.65 1.74
CA GLU A 86 1.57 9.46 2.37
C GLU A 86 1.51 8.25 1.42
N ALA A 87 0.41 8.05 0.69
CA ALA A 87 0.31 7.02 -0.35
C ALA A 87 1.39 7.17 -1.42
N ALA A 88 1.63 8.39 -1.90
CA ALA A 88 2.69 8.67 -2.88
C ALA A 88 4.09 8.38 -2.33
N LYS A 89 4.35 8.76 -1.08
CA LYS A 89 5.62 8.51 -0.39
C LYS A 89 5.88 7.02 -0.20
N LEU A 90 4.90 6.26 0.27
CA LEU A 90 5.00 4.81 0.45
C LEU A 90 5.18 4.10 -0.90
N THR A 91 4.44 4.51 -1.92
CA THR A 91 4.60 4.00 -3.29
C THR A 91 6.02 4.21 -3.80
N LYS A 92 6.56 5.42 -3.64
CA LYS A 92 7.94 5.72 -4.03
C LYS A 92 8.95 4.88 -3.26
N ALA A 93 8.78 4.72 -1.95
CA ALA A 93 9.65 3.88 -1.12
C ALA A 93 9.63 2.42 -1.55
N ALA A 94 8.46 1.88 -1.92
CA ALA A 94 8.33 0.53 -2.46
C ALA A 94 9.13 0.39 -3.77
N MET A 95 8.89 1.29 -4.74
CA MET A 95 9.59 1.24 -6.04
C MET A 95 11.11 1.44 -5.89
N ASP A 96 11.54 2.34 -5.01
CA ASP A 96 12.97 2.58 -4.74
C ASP A 96 13.65 1.32 -4.18
N ALA A 97 12.94 0.52 -3.37
CA ALA A 97 13.47 -0.72 -2.81
C ALA A 97 13.72 -1.79 -3.88
N LEU A 98 13.08 -1.70 -5.06
CA LEU A 98 13.31 -2.63 -6.18
C LEU A 98 14.53 -2.28 -7.04
N LYS A 99 15.10 -1.08 -6.91
CA LYS A 99 16.27 -0.64 -7.70
C LYS A 99 17.44 -1.63 -7.76
N PRO A 100 17.83 -2.33 -6.67
CA PRO A 100 18.94 -3.29 -6.70
C PRO A 100 18.72 -4.50 -7.64
N PHE A 101 17.47 -4.76 -8.05
CA PHE A 101 17.14 -5.85 -8.97
C PHE A 101 17.21 -5.42 -10.44
N GLY A 102 17.28 -4.11 -10.73
CA GLY A 102 17.30 -3.57 -12.09
C GLY A 102 16.16 -4.14 -12.95
N LYS A 103 16.46 -4.54 -14.18
CA LYS A 103 15.46 -5.11 -15.11
C LYS A 103 14.73 -6.36 -14.59
N LYS A 104 15.29 -7.07 -13.60
CA LYS A 104 14.63 -8.25 -13.01
C LYS A 104 13.45 -7.88 -12.11
N ALA A 105 13.32 -6.62 -11.69
CA ALA A 105 12.18 -6.15 -10.92
C ALA A 105 10.92 -5.86 -11.77
N ALA A 106 11.01 -5.86 -13.10
CA ALA A 106 9.93 -5.41 -13.99
C ALA A 106 8.56 -6.02 -13.62
N ARG A 107 8.51 -7.33 -13.33
CA ARG A 107 7.25 -7.99 -12.96
C ARG A 107 6.69 -7.51 -11.61
N LEU A 108 7.55 -7.22 -10.64
CA LEU A 108 7.13 -6.69 -9.35
C LEU A 108 6.69 -5.23 -9.46
N GLU A 109 7.35 -4.44 -10.32
CA GLU A 109 6.96 -3.07 -10.63
C GLU A 109 5.58 -3.03 -11.31
N GLU A 110 5.32 -3.93 -12.27
CA GLU A 110 4.01 -4.08 -12.91
C GLU A 110 2.91 -4.44 -11.91
N ILE A 111 3.16 -5.40 -11.02
CA ILE A 111 2.19 -5.80 -9.97
C ILE A 111 1.94 -4.64 -9.01
N ALA A 112 2.99 -3.93 -8.58
CA ALA A 112 2.85 -2.76 -7.71
C ALA A 112 2.06 -1.66 -8.40
N ALA A 113 2.37 -1.36 -9.67
CA ALA A 113 1.61 -0.40 -10.45
C ALA A 113 0.14 -0.80 -10.56
N TYR A 114 -0.17 -2.06 -10.85
CA TYR A 114 -1.55 -2.55 -10.91
C TYR A 114 -2.29 -2.42 -9.57
N LEU A 115 -1.64 -2.80 -8.46
CA LEU A 115 -2.25 -2.73 -7.13
C LEU A 115 -2.50 -1.29 -6.66
N LEU A 116 -1.66 -0.35 -7.08
CA LEU A 116 -1.71 1.05 -6.64
C LEU A 116 -2.51 1.93 -7.61
N LYS A 117 -2.57 1.57 -8.90
CA LYS A 117 -3.37 2.24 -9.94
C LYS A 117 -4.81 1.72 -9.93
N ARG A 118 -5.39 1.52 -8.74
CA ARG A 118 -6.82 1.22 -8.58
C ARG A 118 -7.62 2.41 -9.11
N GLU A 119 -7.82 2.40 -10.42
CA GLU A 119 -8.66 3.33 -11.17
C GLU A 119 -10.10 2.82 -11.12
N TYR A 120 -10.93 3.68 -10.51
CA TYR A 120 -12.28 4.08 -10.90
C TYR A 120 -12.74 3.61 -12.29
#